data_AF-A0A090KGS2-F1
#
_entry.id   AF-A0A090KGS2-F1
#
_cell.length_a   1.000
_cell.length_b   1.000
_cell.length_c   1.000
_cell.angle_alpha   90.00
_cell.angle_beta   90.00
_cell.angle_gamma   90.00
#
_symmetry.space_group_name_H-M   'P 1'
#
loop_
_entity.id
_entity.type
_entity.pdbx_description
1 polymer ?
#
loop_
_entity_poly.entity_id
_entity_poly.type
_entity_poly.pdbx_seq_one_letter_code
_entity_poly.pdbx_strand_id
1 'polypeptide(L)'
;MPKKTTLAQKFAGMFRLFMDKNGPPNAEDMMDAWLKRNGKSRADIPSILAQAVADDAADQPPPPPPPPTEPPTEPSLIIGLVEALIKRHVFISADEILIAALWTLHSWVFDRFRHTPRLLIIAYSGFGKSELIDTINELCRNPHSVSGITPAAIYYQLHEDPLTTFLLDEGDNYEVAANRKLRRIFNSGYKRTGAESLTNVNRQAVRFSTFAPIALAAIGNLPFPWRRRSFLIRMRPSPHNLPLFDSSAADFRAVREEIRRWAATCQLKPDPAIPASLRHGLANNARVLLAIADDLKCGERARSAIVAHYAARAHENIPVDLLNNIRAVYQSLHIDRSSRDNLLRELQGLENGQWRNYRGLEGNKPPHPLTGSELSQILFDAFGIHIKNIWPRPRQPTSTSAQGYYRSQFEEGLESDVDDSNTKPSKVIGLPRP
;
A
#
# COMPACT_ATOMS: atom_id res chain seq x y z
N MET A 1 22.76 32.61 -41.48
CA MET A 1 22.88 32.15 -42.87
C MET A 1 22.34 30.73 -42.95
N PRO A 2 21.51 30.34 -43.94
CA PRO A 2 21.07 28.96 -44.07
C PRO A 2 22.29 28.06 -44.33
N LYS A 3 22.53 27.06 -43.47
CA LYS A 3 23.64 26.12 -43.63
C LYS A 3 23.46 25.36 -44.96
N LYS A 4 24.54 25.24 -45.73
CA LYS A 4 24.53 24.51 -47.00
C LYS A 4 24.41 23.01 -46.72
N THR A 5 23.33 22.39 -47.18
CA THR A 5 23.10 20.94 -47.11
C THR A 5 24.27 20.17 -47.71
N THR A 6 24.77 19.16 -47.00
CA THR A 6 25.90 18.34 -47.43
C THR A 6 25.52 17.45 -48.62
N LEU A 7 26.53 16.90 -49.30
CA LEU A 7 26.32 15.95 -50.41
C LEU A 7 25.62 14.67 -49.93
N ALA A 8 25.95 14.19 -48.73
CA ALA A 8 25.34 13.01 -48.14
C ALA A 8 23.87 13.25 -47.77
N GLN A 9 23.54 14.41 -47.16
CA GLN A 9 22.16 14.80 -46.87
C GLN A 9 21.31 14.94 -48.14
N LYS A 10 21.87 15.50 -49.23
CA LYS A 10 21.20 15.55 -50.54
C LYS A 10 20.92 14.16 -51.10
N PHE A 11 21.89 13.25 -51.01
CA PHE A 11 21.71 11.85 -51.42
C PHE A 11 20.63 11.15 -50.60
N ALA A 12 20.62 11.32 -49.27
CA ALA A 12 19.60 10.75 -48.41
C ALA A 12 18.18 11.21 -48.80
N GLY A 13 18.01 12.45 -49.26
CA GLY A 13 16.75 12.95 -49.81
C GLY A 13 16.31 12.19 -51.08
N MET A 14 17.23 11.98 -52.03
CA MET A 14 16.95 11.19 -53.25
C MET A 14 16.66 9.72 -52.94
N PHE A 15 17.40 9.13 -51.98
CA PHE A 15 17.18 7.75 -51.54
C PHE A 15 15.79 7.57 -50.90
N ARG A 16 15.31 8.54 -50.11
CA ARG A 16 13.95 8.52 -49.56
C ARG A 16 12.89 8.56 -50.66
N LEU A 17 13.08 9.39 -51.69
CA LEU A 17 12.16 9.46 -52.85
C LEU A 17 12.13 8.15 -53.64
N PHE A 18 13.26 7.45 -53.74
CA PHE A 18 13.32 6.12 -54.34
C PHE A 18 12.60 5.05 -53.51
N MET A 19 12.69 5.12 -52.18
CA MET A 19 12.02 4.17 -51.27
C MET A 19 10.52 4.45 -51.11
N ASP A 20 10.04 5.63 -51.49
CA ASP A 20 8.62 5.99 -51.42
C ASP A 20 7.83 5.30 -52.54
N LYS A 21 6.80 4.54 -52.15
CA LYS A 21 5.90 3.83 -53.07
C LYS A 21 5.11 4.77 -53.99
N ASN A 22 4.97 6.03 -53.60
CA ASN A 22 4.33 7.09 -54.39
C ASN A 22 5.36 8.08 -54.96
N GLY A 23 6.65 7.73 -54.96
CA GLY A 23 7.73 8.56 -55.45
C GLY A 23 7.68 8.80 -56.96
N PRO A 24 8.45 9.79 -57.46
CA PRO A 24 8.50 10.07 -58.89
C PRO A 24 9.09 8.87 -59.67
N PRO A 25 8.58 8.57 -60.87
CA PRO A 25 8.95 7.36 -61.61
C PRO A 25 10.43 7.32 -62.04
N ASN A 26 11.12 8.46 -62.01
CA ASN A 26 12.54 8.59 -62.32
C ASN A 26 13.45 8.66 -61.07
N ALA A 27 12.94 8.33 -59.88
CA ALA A 27 13.71 8.41 -58.63
C ALA A 27 14.97 7.53 -58.64
N GLU A 28 14.87 6.33 -59.25
CA GLU A 28 16.00 5.41 -59.38
C GLU A 28 17.09 5.99 -60.32
N ASP A 29 16.68 6.54 -61.48
CA ASP A 29 17.59 7.19 -62.42
C ASP A 29 18.30 8.41 -61.81
N MET A 30 17.57 9.19 -61.00
CA MET A 30 18.14 10.35 -60.29
C MET A 30 19.21 9.91 -59.27
N MET A 31 18.94 8.84 -58.53
CA MET A 31 19.88 8.26 -57.57
C MET A 31 21.14 7.73 -58.28
N ASP A 32 20.98 6.94 -59.34
CA ASP A 32 22.10 6.36 -60.08
C ASP A 32 22.93 7.43 -60.82
N ALA A 33 22.29 8.43 -61.40
CA ALA A 33 22.97 9.58 -62.00
C ALA A 33 23.78 10.35 -60.95
N TRP A 34 23.28 10.49 -59.74
CA TRP A 34 24.01 11.12 -58.64
C TRP A 34 25.22 10.27 -58.22
N LEU A 35 25.04 8.96 -58.02
CA LEU A 35 26.15 8.05 -57.66
C LEU A 35 27.26 8.11 -58.70
N LYS A 36 26.91 8.03 -59.99
CA LYS A 36 27.86 8.15 -61.10
C LYS A 36 28.61 9.48 -61.12
N ARG A 37 27.91 10.60 -60.93
CA ARG A 37 28.52 11.94 -60.88
C ARG A 37 29.50 12.13 -59.73
N ASN A 38 29.33 11.39 -58.64
CA ASN A 38 30.18 11.47 -57.45
C ASN A 38 31.19 10.32 -57.34
N GLY A 39 31.35 9.50 -58.39
CA GLY A 39 32.29 8.37 -58.40
C GLY A 39 31.95 7.28 -57.37
N LYS A 40 30.67 7.10 -57.06
CA LYS A 40 30.14 6.12 -56.10
C LYS A 40 29.35 5.04 -56.82
N SER A 41 29.23 3.90 -56.16
CA SER A 41 28.44 2.74 -56.60
C SER A 41 27.27 2.51 -55.64
N ARG A 42 26.33 1.63 -56.02
CA ARG A 42 25.25 1.22 -55.11
C ARG A 42 25.76 0.54 -53.84
N ALA A 43 26.96 -0.03 -53.85
CA ALA A 43 27.58 -0.62 -52.65
C ALA A 43 27.95 0.43 -51.60
N ASP A 44 28.14 1.70 -52.01
CA ASP A 44 28.49 2.80 -51.11
C ASP A 44 27.27 3.39 -50.37
N ILE A 45 26.04 3.06 -50.79
CA ILE A 45 24.79 3.60 -50.24
C ILE A 45 24.73 3.54 -48.70
N PRO A 46 25.02 2.41 -48.03
CA PRO A 46 24.96 2.36 -46.57
C PRO A 46 25.91 3.37 -45.90
N SER A 47 27.11 3.54 -46.45
CA SER A 47 28.10 4.49 -45.93
C SER A 47 27.67 5.94 -46.12
N ILE A 48 27.06 6.27 -47.27
CA ILE A 48 26.58 7.62 -47.58
C ILE A 48 25.39 7.98 -46.69
N LEU A 49 24.48 7.03 -46.44
CA LEU A 49 23.36 7.23 -45.51
C LEU A 49 23.83 7.38 -44.06
N ALA A 50 24.83 6.61 -43.63
CA ALA A 50 25.44 6.77 -42.31
C ALA A 50 26.09 8.15 -42.14
N GLN A 51 26.79 8.64 -43.17
CA GLN A 51 27.35 9.99 -43.17
C GLN A 51 26.25 11.06 -43.14
N ALA A 52 25.14 10.88 -43.85
CA ALA A 52 24.02 11.81 -43.82
C ALA A 52 23.41 11.93 -42.41
N VAL A 53 23.30 10.81 -41.68
CA VAL A 53 22.84 10.80 -40.28
C VAL A 53 23.83 11.53 -39.36
N ALA A 54 25.13 11.36 -39.57
CA ALA A 54 26.16 12.07 -38.82
C ALA A 54 26.13 13.59 -39.10
N ASP A 55 25.93 13.98 -40.37
CA ASP A 55 25.80 15.38 -40.78
C ASP A 55 24.53 16.02 -40.19
N ASP A 56 23.40 15.30 -40.19
CA ASP A 56 22.15 15.74 -39.55
C ASP A 56 22.30 15.91 -38.04
N ALA A 57 23.04 15.02 -37.37
CA ALA A 57 23.34 15.12 -35.94
C ALA A 57 24.27 16.31 -35.62
N ALA A 58 25.23 16.62 -36.49
CA ALA A 58 26.13 17.76 -36.35
C ALA A 58 25.42 19.12 -36.59
N ASP A 59 24.30 19.11 -37.31
CA ASP A 59 23.47 20.29 -37.57
C ASP A 59 22.43 20.59 -36.49
N GLN A 60 22.14 19.63 -35.60
CA GLN A 60 21.30 19.88 -34.43
C GLN A 60 22.05 20.74 -33.40
N PRO A 61 21.40 21.77 -32.82
CA PRO A 61 21.99 22.47 -31.70
C PRO A 61 22.26 21.46 -30.56
N PRO A 62 23.39 21.58 -29.84
CA PRO A 62 23.65 20.71 -28.70
C PRO A 62 22.45 20.79 -27.74
N PRO A 63 22.05 19.66 -27.11
CA PRO A 63 21.01 19.69 -26.10
C PRO A 63 21.35 20.76 -25.06
N PRO A 64 20.37 21.53 -24.56
CA PRO A 64 20.63 22.54 -23.55
C PRO A 64 21.38 21.87 -22.38
N PRO A 65 22.41 22.52 -21.81
CA PRO A 65 23.08 21.99 -20.65
C PRO A 65 22.01 21.69 -19.58
N PRO A 66 22.12 20.56 -18.85
CA PRO A 66 21.21 20.32 -17.74
C PRO A 66 21.24 21.54 -16.83
N PRO A 67 20.08 21.97 -16.28
CA PRO A 67 20.05 23.06 -15.32
C PRO A 67 21.10 22.78 -14.23
N PRO A 68 21.80 23.81 -13.72
CA PRO A 68 22.77 23.62 -12.66
C PRO A 68 22.13 22.77 -11.58
N THR A 69 22.74 21.62 -11.26
CA THR A 69 22.28 20.76 -10.18
C THR A 69 22.36 21.58 -8.91
N GLU A 70 21.21 22.07 -8.45
CA GLU A 70 21.07 22.61 -7.12
C GLU A 70 21.62 21.56 -6.13
N PRO A 71 22.37 21.99 -5.11
CA PRO A 71 22.88 21.06 -4.11
C PRO A 71 21.73 20.21 -3.60
N PRO A 72 21.93 18.89 -3.40
CA PRO A 72 20.86 18.01 -2.95
C PRO A 72 20.27 18.55 -1.66
N THR A 73 18.95 18.74 -1.64
CA THR A 73 18.22 19.16 -0.44
C THR A 73 18.51 18.18 0.69
N GLU A 74 18.84 18.71 1.86
CA GLU A 74 19.07 17.91 3.06
C GLU A 74 17.88 16.95 3.29
N PRO A 75 18.10 15.64 3.48
CA PRO A 75 17.01 14.66 3.61
C PRO A 75 15.96 15.01 4.67
N SER A 76 16.37 15.69 5.75
CA SER A 76 15.49 16.16 6.82
C SER A 76 14.52 17.27 6.38
N LEU A 77 14.86 18.04 5.35
CA LEU A 77 13.99 19.08 4.80
C LEU A 77 12.89 18.49 3.93
N ILE A 78 13.17 17.39 3.22
CA ILE A 78 12.21 16.75 2.30
C ILE A 78 10.95 16.30 3.04
N ILE A 79 11.10 15.63 4.18
CA ILE A 79 9.94 15.22 4.99
C ILE A 79 9.16 16.44 5.48
N GLY A 80 9.84 17.50 5.91
CA GLY A 80 9.21 18.74 6.36
C GLY A 80 8.40 19.44 5.26
N LEU A 81 8.89 19.43 4.02
CA LEU A 81 8.18 19.97 2.86
C LEU A 81 6.89 19.19 2.57
N VAL A 82 6.96 17.85 2.60
CA VAL A 82 5.78 16.99 2.41
C VAL A 82 4.77 17.20 3.54
N GLU A 83 5.22 17.26 4.79
CA GLU A 83 4.34 17.53 5.94
C GLU A 83 3.69 18.91 5.86
N ALA A 84 4.41 19.93 5.39
CA ALA A 84 3.87 21.28 5.21
C ALA A 84 2.74 21.32 4.18
N LEU A 85 2.91 20.63 3.04
CA LEU A 85 1.87 20.54 2.01
C LEU A 85 0.64 19.79 2.52
N ILE A 86 0.81 18.66 3.22
CA ILE A 86 -0.30 17.92 3.83
C ILE A 86 -1.02 18.79 4.86
N LYS A 87 -0.29 19.39 5.80
CA LYS A 87 -0.86 20.22 6.86
C LYS A 87 -1.63 21.44 6.34
N ARG A 88 -1.27 21.95 5.15
CA ARG A 88 -1.95 23.08 4.52
C ARG A 88 -3.38 22.75 4.14
N HIS A 89 -3.67 21.53 3.69
CA HIS A 89 -4.96 21.16 3.12
C HIS A 89 -5.83 20.28 4.03
N VAL A 90 -5.25 19.66 5.07
CA VAL A 90 -6.00 18.76 5.96
C VAL A 90 -5.78 19.03 7.44
N PHE A 91 -6.82 18.75 8.25
CA PHE A 91 -6.77 18.82 9.71
C PHE A 91 -6.72 17.43 10.34
N ILE A 92 -5.51 16.95 10.63
CA ILE A 92 -5.22 15.69 11.33
C ILE A 92 -4.09 15.89 12.34
N SER A 93 -3.83 14.92 13.22
CA SER A 93 -2.78 15.05 14.23
C SER A 93 -1.37 15.13 13.61
N ALA A 94 -0.40 15.72 14.33
CA ALA A 94 0.98 15.80 13.85
C ALA A 94 1.58 14.41 13.55
N ASP A 95 1.24 13.40 14.36
CA ASP A 95 1.68 12.02 14.14
C ASP A 95 1.06 11.44 12.85
N GLU A 96 -0.21 11.71 12.57
CA GLU A 96 -0.87 11.28 11.33
C GLU A 96 -0.33 12.01 10.10
N ILE A 97 0.03 13.31 10.21
CA ILE A 97 0.70 14.05 9.14
C ILE A 97 2.03 13.39 8.79
N LEU A 98 2.86 13.08 9.80
CA LEU A 98 4.13 12.39 9.60
C LEU A 98 3.94 11.02 8.96
N ILE A 99 2.97 10.23 9.44
CA ILE A 99 2.67 8.91 8.89
C ILE A 99 2.20 9.02 7.43
N ALA A 100 1.31 9.96 7.11
CA ALA A 100 0.87 10.23 5.74
C ALA A 100 2.06 10.61 4.84
N ALA A 101 2.91 11.52 5.31
CA ALA A 101 4.09 11.96 4.57
C ALA A 101 5.07 10.81 4.30
N LEU A 102 5.39 9.99 5.32
CA LEU A 102 6.23 8.80 5.15
C LEU A 102 5.58 7.77 4.22
N TRP A 103 4.26 7.60 4.28
CA TRP A 103 3.53 6.70 3.37
C TRP A 103 3.59 7.18 1.92
N THR A 104 3.46 8.50 1.69
CA THR A 104 3.63 9.13 0.38
C THR A 104 5.04 8.88 -0.17
N LEU A 105 6.08 9.08 0.65
CA LEU A 105 7.46 8.80 0.26
C LEU A 105 7.71 7.31 -0.01
N HIS A 106 7.04 6.42 0.74
CA HIS A 106 7.09 4.98 0.52
C HIS A 106 6.65 4.59 -0.89
N SER A 107 5.70 5.30 -1.51
CA SER A 107 5.30 5.03 -2.90
C SER A 107 6.47 5.07 -3.89
N TRP A 108 7.55 5.81 -3.57
CA TRP A 108 8.70 5.93 -4.44
C TRP A 108 9.68 4.75 -4.36
N VAL A 109 9.65 4.01 -3.24
CA VAL A 109 10.66 3.03 -2.86
C VAL A 109 10.08 1.70 -2.35
N PHE A 110 8.77 1.49 -2.46
CA PHE A 110 8.08 0.29 -1.96
C PHE A 110 8.63 -1.01 -2.58
N ASP A 111 9.17 -0.92 -3.79
CA ASP A 111 9.85 -1.98 -4.54
C ASP A 111 11.17 -2.41 -3.90
N ARG A 112 11.63 -1.77 -2.82
CA ARG A 112 12.77 -2.20 -1.99
C ARG A 112 12.36 -2.98 -0.73
N PHE A 113 11.06 -3.08 -0.44
CA PHE A 113 10.55 -3.71 0.78
C PHE A 113 9.80 -5.03 0.53
N ARG A 114 9.81 -5.91 1.52
CA ARG A 114 9.01 -7.15 1.50
C ARG A 114 7.50 -6.88 1.66
N HIS A 115 7.14 -5.79 2.32
CA HIS A 115 5.77 -5.41 2.61
C HIS A 115 5.50 -3.99 2.09
N THR A 116 4.25 -3.72 1.74
CA THR A 116 3.75 -2.39 1.37
C THR A 116 2.54 -2.09 2.25
N PRO A 117 2.71 -1.33 3.36
CA PRO A 117 1.60 -1.00 4.23
C PRO A 117 0.57 -0.18 3.46
N ARG A 118 -0.70 -0.40 3.80
CA ARG A 118 -1.82 0.30 3.19
C ARG A 118 -2.07 1.61 3.95
N LEU A 119 -2.63 2.60 3.28
CA LEU A 119 -3.14 3.80 3.94
C LEU A 119 -4.66 3.75 3.94
N LEU A 120 -5.27 3.77 5.10
CA LEU A 120 -6.73 3.91 5.22
C LEU A 120 -7.02 5.32 5.72
N ILE A 121 -7.97 5.98 5.09
CA ILE A 121 -8.43 7.32 5.47
C ILE A 121 -9.92 7.20 5.77
N ILE A 122 -10.30 7.36 7.04
CA ILE A 122 -11.70 7.22 7.46
C ILE A 122 -12.20 8.53 8.04
N ALA A 123 -13.31 9.01 7.49
CA ALA A 123 -14.01 10.19 7.96
C ALA A 123 -15.43 10.24 7.40
N TYR A 124 -16.30 11.07 8.00
CA TYR A 124 -17.59 11.39 7.41
C TYR A 124 -17.44 12.25 6.13
N SER A 125 -18.54 12.43 5.39
CA SER A 125 -18.55 13.30 4.21
C SER A 125 -18.22 14.75 4.61
N GLY A 126 -17.43 15.44 3.78
CA GLY A 126 -17.01 16.83 4.01
C GLY A 126 -15.86 17.04 5.01
N PHE A 127 -15.21 15.98 5.51
CA PHE A 127 -14.10 16.10 6.48
C PHE A 127 -12.70 16.07 5.81
N GLY A 128 -12.61 16.41 4.53
CA GLY A 128 -11.33 16.56 3.82
C GLY A 128 -10.66 15.25 3.36
N LYS A 129 -11.38 14.12 3.26
CA LYS A 129 -10.80 12.86 2.77
C LYS A 129 -10.23 12.99 1.35
N SER A 130 -11.01 13.56 0.44
CA SER A 130 -10.62 13.78 -0.95
C SER A 130 -9.44 14.75 -1.03
N GLU A 131 -9.46 15.84 -0.24
CA GLU A 131 -8.32 16.78 -0.12
C GLU A 131 -7.01 16.07 0.29
N LEU A 132 -7.07 15.10 1.21
CA LEU A 132 -5.90 14.30 1.58
C LEU A 132 -5.43 13.41 0.42
N ILE A 133 -6.37 12.74 -0.27
CA ILE A 133 -6.07 11.91 -1.44
C ILE A 133 -5.44 12.75 -2.55
N ASP A 134 -6.00 13.92 -2.85
CA ASP A 134 -5.53 14.83 -3.90
C ASP A 134 -4.14 15.39 -3.57
N THR A 135 -3.90 15.76 -2.31
CA THR A 135 -2.57 16.18 -1.86
C THR A 135 -1.54 15.05 -2.01
N ILE A 136 -1.89 13.82 -1.62
CA ILE A 136 -1.01 12.66 -1.76
C ILE A 136 -0.80 12.29 -3.23
N ASN A 137 -1.83 12.46 -4.08
CA ASN A 137 -1.77 12.22 -5.53
C ASN A 137 -0.62 12.99 -6.16
N GLU A 138 -0.49 14.28 -5.88
CA GLU A 138 0.56 15.12 -6.47
C GLU A 138 1.97 14.73 -6.02
N LEU A 139 2.11 14.07 -4.88
CA LEU A 139 3.40 13.75 -4.27
C LEU A 139 3.83 12.30 -4.47
N CYS A 140 2.91 11.40 -4.80
CA CYS A 140 3.18 9.98 -5.00
C CYS A 140 3.93 9.67 -6.30
N ARG A 141 4.59 8.52 -6.30
CA ARG A 141 5.12 7.89 -7.51
C ARG A 141 3.98 7.25 -8.29
N ASN A 142 3.86 7.65 -9.55
CA ASN A 142 2.91 7.08 -10.51
C ASN A 142 1.50 6.84 -9.91
N PRO A 143 0.83 7.90 -9.45
CA PRO A 143 -0.46 7.77 -8.80
C PRO A 143 -1.54 7.40 -9.82
N HIS A 144 -2.43 6.52 -9.41
CA HIS A 144 -3.64 6.16 -10.14
C HIS A 144 -4.83 6.41 -9.22
N SER A 145 -5.32 7.66 -9.24
CA SER A 145 -6.44 8.12 -8.43
C SER A 145 -7.76 7.86 -9.14
N VAL A 146 -8.66 7.11 -8.50
CA VAL A 146 -9.95 6.69 -9.08
C VAL A 146 -11.02 6.56 -8.00
N SER A 147 -12.26 6.96 -8.31
CA SER A 147 -13.44 6.75 -7.46
C SER A 147 -14.12 5.38 -7.68
N GLY A 148 -13.67 4.62 -8.68
CA GLY A 148 -14.19 3.29 -9.00
C GLY A 148 -13.20 2.49 -9.84
N ILE A 149 -12.89 1.26 -9.41
CA ILE A 149 -11.95 0.37 -10.10
C ILE A 149 -12.39 -1.08 -9.97
N THR A 150 -12.29 -1.81 -11.08
CA THR A 150 -12.53 -3.25 -11.07
C THR A 150 -11.25 -4.01 -10.71
N PRO A 151 -11.35 -5.21 -10.10
CA PRO A 151 -10.19 -6.08 -9.89
C PRO A 151 -9.37 -6.32 -11.17
N ALA A 152 -10.03 -6.43 -12.32
CA ALA A 152 -9.37 -6.64 -13.60
C ALA A 152 -8.52 -5.43 -14.00
N ALA A 153 -9.05 -4.22 -13.86
CA ALA A 153 -8.30 -2.99 -14.14
C ALA A 153 -7.04 -2.88 -13.27
N ILE A 154 -7.11 -3.25 -11.98
CA ILE A 154 -5.93 -3.29 -11.11
C ILE A 154 -4.88 -4.26 -11.65
N TYR A 155 -5.28 -5.47 -12.06
CA TYR A 155 -4.35 -6.46 -12.61
C TYR A 155 -3.65 -5.97 -13.88
N TYR A 156 -4.40 -5.40 -14.83
CA TYR A 156 -3.83 -4.90 -16.07
C TYR A 156 -2.90 -3.71 -15.83
N GLN A 157 -3.31 -2.74 -15.00
CA GLN A 157 -2.49 -1.59 -14.67
C GLN A 157 -1.17 -2.01 -14.01
N LEU A 158 -1.19 -2.97 -13.09
CA LEU A 158 0.04 -3.48 -12.46
C LEU A 158 0.89 -4.36 -13.37
N HIS A 159 0.31 -4.91 -14.44
CA HIS A 159 1.06 -5.62 -15.46
C HIS A 159 1.80 -4.67 -16.38
N GLU A 160 1.15 -3.57 -16.79
CA GLU A 160 1.72 -2.55 -17.65
C GLU A 160 2.74 -1.67 -16.90
N ASP A 161 2.40 -1.25 -15.67
CA ASP A 161 3.27 -0.46 -14.81
C ASP A 161 3.30 -1.02 -13.38
N PRO A 162 4.28 -1.91 -13.08
CA PRO A 162 4.43 -2.52 -11.77
C PRO A 162 4.72 -1.54 -10.63
N LEU A 163 5.03 -0.27 -10.93
CA LEU A 163 5.37 0.77 -9.96
C LEU A 163 4.20 1.73 -9.69
N THR A 164 2.99 1.36 -10.13
CA THR A 164 1.74 2.09 -9.88
C THR A 164 1.40 2.17 -8.39
N THR A 165 0.95 3.35 -7.96
CA THR A 165 0.35 3.59 -6.64
C THR A 165 -1.15 3.86 -6.79
N PHE A 166 -2.02 3.06 -6.17
CA PHE A 166 -3.46 3.31 -6.25
C PHE A 166 -3.94 4.21 -5.11
N LEU A 167 -4.73 5.21 -5.47
CA LEU A 167 -5.42 6.08 -4.54
C LEU A 167 -6.93 5.92 -4.80
N LEU A 168 -7.62 5.24 -3.90
CA LEU A 168 -9.02 4.88 -4.07
C LEU A 168 -9.87 5.79 -3.19
N ASP A 169 -10.69 6.66 -3.80
CA ASP A 169 -11.67 7.47 -3.08
C ASP A 169 -13.06 6.83 -3.15
N GLU A 170 -13.97 7.21 -2.26
CA GLU A 170 -15.31 6.62 -2.13
C GLU A 170 -15.28 5.11 -1.83
N GLY A 171 -14.41 4.70 -0.92
CA GLY A 171 -14.18 3.33 -0.47
C GLY A 171 -15.44 2.54 -0.08
N ASP A 172 -16.47 3.24 0.37
CA ASP A 172 -17.80 2.69 0.69
C ASP A 172 -18.56 2.19 -0.56
N ASN A 173 -18.31 2.74 -1.75
CA ASN A 173 -18.93 2.33 -3.01
C ASN A 173 -18.37 1.01 -3.58
N TYR A 174 -17.19 0.57 -3.14
CA TYR A 174 -16.58 -0.66 -3.67
C TYR A 174 -17.13 -1.96 -3.06
N GLU A 175 -18.11 -1.84 -2.15
CA GLU A 175 -18.65 -2.96 -1.37
C GLU A 175 -17.53 -3.82 -0.80
N VAL A 176 -16.48 -3.18 -0.27
CA VAL A 176 -15.20 -3.82 0.07
C VAL A 176 -15.34 -5.02 0.99
N ALA A 177 -16.35 -5.03 1.86
CA ALA A 177 -16.68 -6.17 2.72
C ALA A 177 -17.24 -7.36 1.92
N ALA A 178 -18.04 -7.14 0.88
CA ALA A 178 -18.63 -8.18 0.05
C ALA A 178 -17.69 -8.63 -1.08
N ASN A 179 -16.95 -7.71 -1.70
CA ASN A 179 -16.16 -7.98 -2.91
C ASN A 179 -14.92 -8.85 -2.62
N ARG A 180 -15.07 -10.18 -2.76
CA ARG A 180 -14.01 -11.17 -2.48
C ARG A 180 -12.76 -10.96 -3.35
N LYS A 181 -12.91 -10.48 -4.59
CA LYS A 181 -11.77 -10.28 -5.51
C LYS A 181 -10.93 -9.09 -5.09
N LEU A 182 -11.55 -7.95 -4.76
CA LEU A 182 -10.83 -6.78 -4.22
C LEU A 182 -10.16 -7.11 -2.88
N ARG A 183 -10.85 -7.83 -1.98
CA ARG A 183 -10.25 -8.32 -0.73
C ARG A 183 -9.00 -9.16 -0.97
N ARG A 184 -9.00 -10.03 -1.99
CA ARG A 184 -7.82 -10.81 -2.34
C ARG A 184 -6.68 -9.93 -2.82
N ILE A 185 -6.93 -8.97 -3.71
CA ILE A 185 -5.90 -8.02 -4.20
C ILE A 185 -5.31 -7.23 -3.03
N PHE A 186 -6.17 -6.64 -2.19
CA PHE A 186 -5.73 -5.85 -1.05
C PHE A 186 -4.89 -6.67 -0.05
N ASN A 187 -5.27 -7.94 0.19
CA ASN A 187 -4.55 -8.81 1.12
C ASN A 187 -3.25 -9.39 0.54
N SER A 188 -3.27 -9.86 -0.71
CA SER A 188 -2.12 -10.49 -1.37
C SER A 188 -1.06 -9.46 -1.77
N GLY A 189 -1.50 -8.30 -2.26
CA GLY A 189 -0.61 -7.21 -2.65
C GLY A 189 0.15 -6.54 -1.50
N TYR A 190 -0.14 -6.90 -0.25
CA TYR A 190 0.56 -6.38 0.93
C TYR A 190 1.97 -6.96 1.09
N LYS A 191 2.21 -8.20 0.66
CA LYS A 191 3.47 -8.92 0.84
C LYS A 191 3.97 -9.39 -0.50
N ARG A 192 5.22 -9.08 -0.86
CA ARG A 192 5.78 -9.41 -2.18
C ARG A 192 5.69 -10.91 -2.49
N THR A 193 6.07 -11.74 -1.53
CA THR A 193 5.94 -13.20 -1.65
C THR A 193 4.46 -13.58 -1.54
N GLY A 194 3.89 -14.17 -2.59
CA GLY A 194 2.48 -14.55 -2.64
C GLY A 194 1.54 -13.45 -3.15
N ALA A 195 2.07 -12.34 -3.66
CA ALA A 195 1.29 -11.31 -4.36
C ALA A 195 0.80 -11.76 -5.75
N GLU A 196 1.12 -12.98 -6.18
CA GLU A 196 0.72 -13.50 -7.48
C GLU A 196 -0.74 -13.96 -7.47
N SER A 197 -1.49 -13.49 -8.44
CA SER A 197 -2.84 -13.95 -8.75
C SER A 197 -2.81 -14.61 -10.13
N LEU A 198 -3.26 -15.86 -10.19
CA LEU A 198 -3.49 -16.55 -11.45
C LEU A 198 -4.93 -16.26 -11.91
N THR A 199 -5.08 -15.69 -13.10
CA THR A 199 -6.39 -15.50 -13.73
C THR A 199 -6.33 -15.94 -15.19
N ASN A 200 -7.48 -16.28 -15.75
CA ASN A 200 -7.58 -16.64 -17.16
C ASN A 200 -7.85 -15.38 -17.99
N VAL A 201 -6.93 -15.06 -18.90
CA VAL A 201 -7.11 -14.03 -19.94
C VAL A 201 -7.12 -14.77 -21.28
N ASN A 202 -8.18 -14.62 -22.06
CA ASN A 202 -8.34 -15.28 -23.37
C ASN A 202 -8.05 -16.81 -23.35
N ARG A 203 -8.57 -17.50 -22.31
CA ARG A 203 -8.36 -18.95 -22.06
C ARG A 203 -6.91 -19.37 -21.76
N GLN A 204 -6.02 -18.42 -21.49
CA GLN A 204 -4.66 -18.68 -21.02
C GLN A 204 -4.51 -18.22 -19.56
N ALA A 205 -3.81 -19.03 -18.77
CA ALA A 205 -3.52 -18.70 -17.39
C ALA A 205 -2.37 -17.67 -17.36
N VAL A 206 -2.69 -16.44 -16.94
CA VAL A 206 -1.73 -15.34 -16.80
C VAL A 206 -1.51 -15.06 -15.31
N ARG A 207 -0.24 -14.87 -14.94
CA ARG A 207 0.16 -14.48 -13.58
C ARG A 207 0.26 -12.96 -13.49
N PHE A 208 -0.44 -12.38 -12.55
CA PHE A 208 -0.38 -10.96 -12.23
C PHE A 208 0.19 -10.76 -10.84
N SER A 209 1.15 -9.83 -10.70
CA SER A 209 1.54 -9.32 -9.38
C SER A 209 0.51 -8.31 -8.90
N THR A 210 0.17 -8.37 -7.62
CA THR A 210 -0.70 -7.39 -6.94
C THR A 210 0.07 -6.47 -5.99
N PHE A 211 1.40 -6.61 -5.94
CA PHE A 211 2.23 -5.88 -4.99
C PHE A 211 2.33 -4.40 -5.37
N ALA A 212 1.61 -3.55 -4.63
CA ALA A 212 1.50 -2.12 -4.91
C ALA A 212 1.11 -1.35 -3.64
N PRO A 213 1.52 -0.08 -3.47
CA PRO A 213 0.93 0.81 -2.48
C PRO A 213 -0.54 1.08 -2.83
N ILE A 214 -1.42 1.01 -1.82
CA ILE A 214 -2.83 1.36 -1.97
C ILE A 214 -3.24 2.25 -0.79
N ALA A 215 -3.74 3.44 -1.11
CA ALA A 215 -4.53 4.26 -0.20
C ALA A 215 -6.02 4.06 -0.48
N LEU A 216 -6.84 4.04 0.57
CA LEU A 216 -8.29 3.94 0.47
C LEU A 216 -8.94 4.93 1.43
N ALA A 217 -9.65 5.90 0.88
CA ALA A 217 -10.54 6.78 1.62
C ALA A 217 -11.95 6.18 1.67
N ALA A 218 -12.57 6.08 2.84
CA ALA A 218 -13.89 5.47 3.00
C ALA A 218 -14.69 6.12 4.14
N ILE A 219 -16.02 5.98 4.08
CA ILE A 219 -16.90 6.25 5.22
C ILE A 219 -17.07 4.98 6.06
N GLY A 220 -17.10 5.13 7.39
CA GLY A 220 -17.46 4.04 8.30
C GLY A 220 -16.29 3.14 8.71
N ASN A 221 -16.53 1.83 8.85
CA ASN A 221 -15.54 0.88 9.33
C ASN A 221 -15.12 -0.10 8.23
N LEU A 222 -13.84 -0.45 8.22
CA LEU A 222 -13.26 -1.37 7.24
C LEU A 222 -12.98 -2.75 7.84
N PRO A 223 -12.98 -3.84 7.03
CA PRO A 223 -12.73 -5.19 7.51
C PRO A 223 -11.42 -5.29 8.30
N PHE A 224 -11.44 -6.06 9.40
CA PHE A 224 -10.27 -6.22 10.28
C PHE A 224 -8.97 -6.65 9.57
N PRO A 225 -8.99 -7.57 8.57
CA PRO A 225 -7.77 -7.96 7.85
C PRO A 225 -7.10 -6.80 7.11
N TRP A 226 -7.87 -5.79 6.70
CA TRP A 226 -7.34 -4.61 6.05
C TRP A 226 -6.69 -3.71 7.09
N ARG A 227 -7.41 -3.39 8.18
CA ARG A 227 -6.92 -2.55 9.28
C ARG A 227 -5.56 -3.00 9.82
N ARG A 228 -5.32 -4.30 10.00
CA ARG A 228 -4.03 -4.80 10.52
C ARG A 228 -2.83 -4.57 9.58
N ARG A 229 -3.09 -4.37 8.28
CA ARG A 229 -2.09 -4.16 7.23
C ARG A 229 -1.96 -2.68 6.85
N SER A 230 -2.60 -1.81 7.63
CA SER A 230 -2.71 -0.40 7.31
C SER A 230 -2.21 0.51 8.43
N PHE A 231 -1.86 1.72 8.03
CA PHE A 231 -1.97 2.90 8.87
C PHE A 231 -3.35 3.52 8.63
N LEU A 232 -4.12 3.80 9.68
CA LEU A 232 -5.45 4.38 9.54
C LEU A 232 -5.45 5.82 10.09
N ILE A 233 -5.65 6.77 9.19
CA ILE A 233 -5.85 8.18 9.50
C ILE A 233 -7.34 8.40 9.73
N ARG A 234 -7.71 8.92 10.91
CA ARG A 234 -9.09 9.28 11.21
C ARG A 234 -9.25 10.79 11.17
N MET A 235 -9.93 11.29 10.16
CA MET A 235 -10.11 12.73 10.01
C MET A 235 -11.32 13.22 10.81
N ARG A 236 -11.18 14.44 11.32
CA ARG A 236 -12.20 15.18 12.05
C ARG A 236 -12.48 16.47 11.29
N PRO A 237 -13.65 17.11 11.48
CA PRO A 237 -13.90 18.39 10.84
C PRO A 237 -12.85 19.39 11.33
N SER A 238 -12.32 20.18 10.40
CA SER A 238 -11.40 21.26 10.75
C SER A 238 -12.17 22.34 11.54
N PRO A 239 -11.63 22.86 12.65
CA PRO A 239 -12.21 24.02 13.33
C PRO A 239 -12.02 25.33 12.55
N HIS A 240 -11.25 25.30 11.47
CA HIS A 240 -10.88 26.47 10.66
C HIS A 240 -11.08 26.20 9.18
N ASN A 241 -11.31 27.27 8.39
CA ASN A 241 -11.33 27.17 6.95
C ASN A 241 -9.91 26.91 6.44
N LEU A 242 -9.71 25.76 5.81
CA LEU A 242 -8.46 25.42 5.15
C LEU A 242 -8.51 25.91 3.70
N PRO A 243 -7.36 26.28 3.11
CA PRO A 243 -7.26 26.53 1.68
C PRO A 243 -7.74 25.32 0.88
N LEU A 244 -8.54 25.60 -0.16
CA LEU A 244 -8.91 24.59 -1.15
C LEU A 244 -7.64 24.04 -1.83
N PHE A 245 -7.63 22.76 -2.13
CA PHE A 245 -6.57 22.15 -2.92
C PHE A 245 -6.57 22.72 -4.35
N ASP A 246 -5.35 23.00 -4.84
CA ASP A 246 -5.08 23.47 -6.19
C ASP A 246 -3.88 22.70 -6.73
N SER A 247 -4.14 21.77 -7.65
CA SER A 247 -3.11 20.94 -8.28
C SER A 247 -2.17 21.72 -9.19
N SER A 248 -2.50 22.97 -9.56
CA SER A 248 -1.65 23.81 -10.39
C SER A 248 -0.54 24.52 -9.60
N ALA A 249 -0.56 24.41 -8.27
CA ALA A 249 0.40 25.07 -7.41
C ALA A 249 1.83 24.53 -7.64
N ALA A 250 2.76 25.45 -7.92
CA ALA A 250 4.13 25.11 -8.32
C ALA A 250 4.95 24.43 -7.22
N ASP A 251 4.54 24.57 -5.96
CA ASP A 251 5.15 23.95 -4.79
C ASP A 251 5.07 22.42 -4.84
N PHE A 252 3.95 21.83 -5.26
CA PHE A 252 3.82 20.38 -5.44
C PHE A 252 4.85 19.82 -6.41
N ARG A 253 5.01 20.44 -7.58
CA ARG A 253 5.98 20.01 -8.59
C ARG A 253 7.41 20.09 -8.07
N ALA A 254 7.76 21.17 -7.36
CA ALA A 254 9.09 21.34 -6.78
C ALA A 254 9.38 20.27 -5.73
N VAL A 255 8.46 20.05 -4.79
CA VAL A 255 8.61 19.03 -3.74
C VAL A 255 8.68 17.62 -4.35
N ARG A 256 7.84 17.31 -5.34
CA ARG A 256 7.86 16.01 -6.03
C ARG A 256 9.22 15.72 -6.68
N GLU A 257 9.88 16.74 -7.23
CA GLU A 257 11.20 16.60 -7.83
C GLU A 257 12.29 16.34 -6.78
N GLU A 258 12.19 16.96 -5.61
CA GLU A 258 13.06 16.65 -4.45
C GLU A 258 12.86 15.20 -3.98
N ILE A 259 11.60 14.74 -3.87
CA ILE A 259 11.29 13.35 -3.51
C ILE A 259 11.89 12.39 -4.53
N ARG A 260 11.77 12.70 -5.83
CA ARG A 260 12.34 11.88 -6.91
C ARG A 260 13.87 11.77 -6.78
N ARG A 261 14.55 12.89 -6.53
CA ARG A 261 16.02 12.92 -6.33
C ARG A 261 16.44 12.13 -5.11
N TRP A 262 15.73 12.28 -3.99
CA TRP A 262 15.96 11.49 -2.79
C TRP A 262 15.74 9.99 -3.05
N ALA A 263 14.63 9.60 -3.67
CA ALA A 263 14.33 8.20 -3.94
C ALA A 263 15.39 7.53 -4.84
N ALA A 264 16.02 8.30 -5.75
CA ALA A 264 17.10 7.81 -6.59
C ALA A 264 18.42 7.59 -5.82
N THR A 265 18.64 8.27 -4.70
CA THR A 265 19.93 8.30 -3.96
C THR A 265 19.86 7.72 -2.55
N CYS A 266 18.67 7.47 -2.01
CA CYS A 266 18.47 7.01 -0.65
C CYS A 266 19.07 5.63 -0.38
N GLN A 267 19.59 5.45 0.83
CA GLN A 267 20.25 4.23 1.29
C GLN A 267 19.44 3.61 2.43
N LEU A 268 18.31 3.03 2.05
CA LEU A 268 17.37 2.45 3.01
C LEU A 268 17.96 1.21 3.69
N LYS A 269 17.88 1.18 5.02
CA LYS A 269 18.15 -0.02 5.82
C LYS A 269 16.83 -0.78 6.00
N PRO A 270 16.63 -1.93 5.35
CA PRO A 270 15.32 -2.60 5.32
C PRO A 270 14.89 -3.20 6.67
N ASP A 271 15.81 -3.32 7.64
CA ASP A 271 15.52 -3.79 9.00
C ASP A 271 16.00 -2.76 10.05
N PRO A 272 15.28 -1.64 10.22
CA PRO A 272 15.56 -0.64 11.24
C PRO A 272 15.19 -1.18 12.64
N ALA A 273 15.66 -0.49 13.69
CA ALA A 273 15.23 -0.78 15.05
C ALA A 273 13.72 -0.49 15.20
N ILE A 274 12.95 -1.51 15.58
CA ILE A 274 11.50 -1.44 15.79
C ILE A 274 11.22 -1.43 17.31
N PRO A 275 10.38 -0.50 17.81
CA PRO A 275 9.97 -0.50 19.22
C PRO A 275 9.33 -1.83 19.64
N ALA A 276 9.70 -2.36 20.81
CA ALA A 276 9.23 -3.66 21.32
C ALA A 276 7.70 -3.74 21.55
N SER A 277 7.03 -2.59 21.66
CA SER A 277 5.58 -2.48 21.74
C SER A 277 4.87 -2.84 20.42
N LEU A 278 5.57 -2.74 19.29
CA LEU A 278 5.02 -3.07 17.96
C LEU A 278 5.36 -4.52 17.61
N ARG A 279 4.34 -5.38 17.57
CA ARG A 279 4.50 -6.82 17.28
C ARG A 279 3.84 -7.23 15.96
N HIS A 280 4.29 -8.36 15.41
CA HIS A 280 3.71 -9.03 14.24
C HIS A 280 3.43 -8.09 13.05
N GLY A 281 2.17 -8.01 12.59
CA GLY A 281 1.76 -7.19 11.46
C GLY A 281 2.05 -5.70 11.64
N LEU A 282 1.96 -5.18 12.87
CA LEU A 282 2.25 -3.77 13.17
C LEU A 282 3.74 -3.50 12.99
N ALA A 283 4.60 -4.42 13.45
CA ALA A 283 6.04 -4.35 13.23
C ALA A 283 6.39 -4.35 11.74
N ASN A 284 5.70 -5.18 10.93
CA ASN A 284 5.91 -5.22 9.48
C ASN A 284 5.51 -3.92 8.78
N ASN A 285 4.43 -3.27 9.21
CA ASN A 285 4.02 -1.96 8.69
C ASN A 285 5.03 -0.87 9.11
N ALA A 286 5.37 -0.83 10.40
CA ALA A 286 6.29 0.13 10.97
C ALA A 286 7.68 0.05 10.34
N ARG A 287 8.19 -1.17 10.11
CA ARG A 287 9.48 -1.43 9.46
C ARG A 287 9.69 -0.59 8.20
N VAL A 288 8.67 -0.51 7.35
CA VAL A 288 8.75 0.20 6.06
C VAL A 288 8.88 1.70 6.27
N LEU A 289 7.98 2.30 7.07
CA LEU A 289 8.02 3.74 7.31
C LEU A 289 9.23 4.16 8.15
N LEU A 290 9.67 3.33 9.10
CA LEU A 290 10.85 3.59 9.93
C LEU A 290 12.16 3.56 9.12
N ALA A 291 12.28 2.65 8.16
CA ALA A 291 13.47 2.59 7.29
C ALA A 291 13.62 3.87 6.46
N ILE A 292 12.49 4.41 5.98
CA ILE A 292 12.43 5.68 5.26
C ILE A 292 12.75 6.84 6.22
N ALA A 293 12.16 6.85 7.42
CA ALA A 293 12.39 7.88 8.41
C ALA A 293 13.85 7.94 8.90
N ASP A 294 14.51 6.80 9.08
CA ASP A 294 15.93 6.74 9.47
C ASP A 294 16.85 7.35 8.39
N ASP A 295 16.55 7.13 7.11
CA ASP A 295 17.28 7.74 5.99
C ASP A 295 17.08 9.27 5.95
N LEU A 296 15.84 9.72 6.17
CA LEU A 296 15.43 11.13 6.26
C LEU A 296 15.80 11.82 7.59
N LYS A 297 16.54 11.13 8.48
CA LYS A 297 16.99 11.64 9.79
C LYS A 297 15.86 12.03 10.75
N CYS A 298 14.67 11.46 10.58
CA CYS A 298 13.52 11.65 11.48
C CYS A 298 13.07 10.35 12.19
N GLY A 299 13.93 9.34 12.23
CA GLY A 299 13.68 8.01 12.79
C GLY A 299 13.07 7.99 14.20
N GLU A 300 13.67 8.70 15.16
CA GLU A 300 13.17 8.75 16.55
C GLU A 300 11.77 9.38 16.66
N ARG A 301 11.53 10.44 15.87
CA ARG A 301 10.22 11.07 15.78
C ARG A 301 9.19 10.10 15.19
N ALA A 302 9.55 9.37 14.13
CA ALA A 302 8.68 8.38 13.51
C ALA A 302 8.39 7.19 14.44
N ARG A 303 9.36 6.71 15.21
CA ARG A 303 9.15 5.65 16.23
C ARG A 303 8.11 6.09 17.25
N SER A 304 8.28 7.29 17.79
CA SER A 304 7.34 7.87 18.76
C SER A 304 5.94 8.03 18.19
N ALA A 305 5.83 8.62 16.99
CA ALA A 305 4.56 8.83 16.30
C ALA A 305 3.83 7.53 15.96
N ILE A 306 4.53 6.50 15.46
CA ILE A 306 3.92 5.21 15.12
C ILE A 306 3.45 4.47 16.37
N VAL A 307 4.21 4.52 17.47
CA VAL A 307 3.78 3.93 18.75
C VAL A 307 2.54 4.65 19.28
N ALA A 308 2.54 5.99 19.29
CA ALA A 308 1.38 6.78 19.70
C ALA A 308 0.17 6.50 18.81
N HIS A 309 0.37 6.42 17.50
CA HIS A 309 -0.67 6.10 16.53
C HIS A 309 -1.33 4.75 16.84
N TYR A 310 -0.55 3.68 17.04
CA TYR A 310 -1.13 2.38 17.37
C TYR A 310 -1.70 2.31 18.80
N ALA A 311 -1.10 3.00 19.77
CA ALA A 311 -1.59 3.05 21.15
C ALA A 311 -2.95 3.74 21.26
N ALA A 312 -3.15 4.87 20.56
CA ALA A 312 -4.43 5.57 20.48
C ALA A 312 -5.57 4.72 19.89
N ARG A 313 -5.22 3.55 19.32
CA ARG A 313 -6.12 2.65 18.58
C ARG A 313 -6.19 1.26 19.20
N ALA A 314 -5.59 1.04 20.37
CA ALA A 314 -5.63 -0.24 21.06
C ALA A 314 -7.09 -0.75 21.18
N HIS A 315 -8.00 0.15 21.54
CA HIS A 315 -9.45 -0.06 21.69
C HIS A 315 -10.22 -0.44 20.40
N GLU A 316 -9.55 -0.51 19.25
CA GLU A 316 -10.17 -0.89 17.98
C GLU A 316 -9.90 -2.34 17.58
N ASN A 317 -9.03 -3.05 18.31
CA ASN A 317 -8.74 -4.46 18.11
C ASN A 317 -9.54 -5.29 19.13
N ILE A 318 -10.83 -5.42 18.86
CA ILE A 318 -11.81 -6.11 19.72
C ILE A 318 -11.28 -7.44 20.28
N PRO A 319 -10.65 -8.35 19.50
CA PRO A 319 -10.06 -9.56 20.07
C PRO A 319 -8.97 -9.31 21.11
N VAL A 320 -8.07 -8.37 20.85
CA VAL A 320 -6.96 -8.03 21.76
C VAL A 320 -7.47 -7.29 23.00
N ASP A 321 -8.41 -6.36 22.83
CA ASP A 321 -9.09 -5.70 23.94
C ASP A 321 -9.81 -6.72 24.82
N LEU A 322 -10.49 -7.68 24.19
CA LEU A 322 -11.18 -8.76 24.90
C LEU A 322 -10.17 -9.59 25.71
N LEU A 323 -9.06 -9.99 25.09
CA LEU A 323 -8.02 -10.76 25.77
C LEU A 323 -7.40 -9.99 26.95
N ASN A 324 -7.10 -8.70 26.77
CA ASN A 324 -6.54 -7.85 27.82
C ASN A 324 -7.52 -7.64 28.97
N ASN A 325 -8.79 -7.38 28.67
CA ASN A 325 -9.84 -7.23 29.67
C ASN A 325 -10.09 -8.56 30.41
N ILE A 326 -10.06 -9.70 29.73
CA ILE A 326 -10.11 -11.02 30.36
C ILE A 326 -8.93 -11.19 31.32
N ARG A 327 -7.69 -10.92 30.89
CA ARG A 327 -6.50 -11.02 31.76
C ARG A 327 -6.64 -10.13 33.00
N ALA A 328 -7.10 -8.89 32.82
CA ALA A 328 -7.34 -7.96 33.91
C ALA A 328 -8.39 -8.49 34.91
N VAL A 329 -9.50 -9.08 34.44
CA VAL A 329 -10.53 -9.71 35.28
C VAL A 329 -9.95 -10.88 36.09
N TYR A 330 -9.16 -11.76 35.46
CA TYR A 330 -8.54 -12.88 36.18
C TYR A 330 -7.53 -12.42 37.22
N GLN A 331 -6.78 -11.35 36.91
CA GLN A 331 -5.80 -10.78 37.81
C GLN A 331 -6.46 -10.07 39.00
N SER A 332 -7.52 -9.28 38.76
CA SER A 332 -8.22 -8.53 39.82
C SER A 332 -9.00 -9.43 40.77
N LEU A 333 -9.62 -10.49 40.26
CA LEU A 333 -10.37 -11.46 41.07
C LEU A 333 -9.47 -12.52 41.73
N HIS A 334 -8.17 -12.55 41.39
CA HIS A 334 -7.21 -13.55 41.87
C HIS A 334 -7.67 -15.01 41.64
N ILE A 335 -8.26 -15.28 40.47
CA ILE A 335 -8.80 -16.60 40.11
C ILE A 335 -7.94 -17.32 39.06
N ASP A 336 -7.94 -18.66 39.08
CA ASP A 336 -7.26 -19.50 38.09
C ASP A 336 -8.21 -20.03 36.99
N ARG A 337 -9.53 -19.93 37.20
CA ARG A 337 -10.58 -20.39 36.29
C ARG A 337 -11.87 -19.60 36.50
N SER A 338 -12.65 -19.41 35.44
CA SER A 338 -13.98 -18.80 35.53
C SER A 338 -14.95 -19.47 34.56
N SER A 339 -16.21 -19.63 34.98
CA SER A 339 -17.26 -20.04 34.05
C SER A 339 -17.45 -18.95 32.99
N ARG A 340 -17.92 -19.34 31.80
CA ARG A 340 -18.20 -18.39 30.72
C ARG A 340 -19.19 -17.32 31.16
N ASP A 341 -20.25 -17.72 31.85
CA ASP A 341 -21.33 -16.80 32.26
C ASP A 341 -20.85 -15.83 33.33
N ASN A 342 -19.98 -16.27 34.25
CA ASN A 342 -19.35 -15.37 35.21
C ASN A 342 -18.39 -14.41 34.50
N LEU A 343 -17.56 -14.90 33.60
CA LEU A 343 -16.61 -14.07 32.84
C LEU A 343 -17.33 -13.00 32.00
N LEU A 344 -18.46 -13.36 31.36
CA LEU A 344 -19.29 -12.41 30.63
C LEU A 344 -19.84 -11.32 31.55
N ARG A 345 -20.31 -11.69 32.74
CA ARG A 345 -20.84 -10.74 33.72
C ARG A 345 -19.77 -9.72 34.13
N GLU A 346 -18.57 -10.20 34.44
CA GLU A 346 -17.44 -9.34 34.81
C GLU A 346 -17.03 -8.40 33.67
N LEU A 347 -16.93 -8.92 32.44
CA LEU A 347 -16.62 -8.11 31.26
C LEU A 347 -17.69 -7.04 31.00
N GLN A 348 -18.97 -7.39 31.08
CA GLN A 348 -20.07 -6.45 30.89
C GLN A 348 -20.18 -5.43 32.04
N GLY A 349 -19.59 -5.71 33.20
CA GLY A 349 -19.53 -4.83 34.36
C GLY A 349 -18.38 -3.83 34.35
N LEU A 350 -17.46 -3.89 33.39
CA LEU A 350 -16.35 -2.93 33.28
C LEU A 350 -16.85 -1.50 33.05
N GLU A 351 -16.23 -0.53 33.73
CA GLU A 351 -16.66 0.89 33.74
C GLU A 351 -16.74 1.52 32.36
N ASN A 352 -15.87 1.11 31.42
CA ASN A 352 -15.85 1.63 30.06
C ASN A 352 -17.11 1.26 29.23
N GLY A 353 -17.93 0.31 29.71
CA GLY A 353 -19.17 -0.12 29.06
C GLY A 353 -18.99 -0.78 27.69
N GLN A 354 -17.77 -1.09 27.28
CA GLN A 354 -17.45 -1.60 25.93
C GLN A 354 -18.18 -2.91 25.64
N TRP A 355 -18.18 -3.85 26.59
CA TRP A 355 -18.79 -5.16 26.43
C TRP A 355 -20.29 -5.17 26.72
N ARG A 356 -20.82 -4.12 27.36
CA ARG A 356 -22.26 -3.92 27.53
C ARG A 356 -22.91 -3.33 26.28
N ASN A 357 -22.18 -2.49 25.55
CA ASN A 357 -22.60 -1.83 24.32
C ASN A 357 -21.82 -2.35 23.10
N TYR A 358 -21.56 -3.66 23.06
CA TYR A 358 -20.81 -4.31 22.00
C TYR A 358 -21.53 -4.22 20.64
N ARG A 359 -20.77 -4.01 19.55
CA ARG A 359 -21.30 -3.80 18.20
C ARG A 359 -20.84 -4.85 17.17
N GLY A 360 -20.36 -6.00 17.65
CA GLY A 360 -19.77 -7.03 16.80
C GLY A 360 -18.32 -6.71 16.39
N LEU A 361 -17.62 -7.72 15.87
CA LEU A 361 -16.19 -7.64 15.49
C LEU A 361 -15.92 -6.58 14.41
N GLU A 362 -16.90 -6.36 13.54
CA GLU A 362 -16.88 -5.38 12.45
C GLU A 362 -17.49 -4.03 12.85
N GLY A 363 -18.08 -3.92 14.06
CA GLY A 363 -18.69 -2.69 14.56
C GLY A 363 -19.98 -2.25 13.87
N ASN A 364 -20.59 -3.12 13.05
CA ASN A 364 -21.77 -2.85 12.23
C ASN A 364 -23.10 -3.28 12.86
N LYS A 365 -23.08 -3.96 14.02
CA LYS A 365 -24.30 -4.37 14.70
C LYS A 365 -24.83 -3.24 15.59
N PRO A 366 -26.15 -3.19 15.84
CA PRO A 366 -26.71 -2.37 16.93
C PRO A 366 -26.02 -2.71 18.26
N PRO A 367 -25.88 -1.74 19.18
CA PRO A 367 -25.26 -1.97 20.48
C PRO A 367 -26.05 -3.02 21.27
N HIS A 368 -25.35 -4.06 21.74
CA HIS A 368 -25.91 -5.15 22.55
C HIS A 368 -24.83 -5.69 23.52
N PRO A 369 -25.19 -6.35 24.62
CA PRO A 369 -24.21 -7.00 25.49
C PRO A 369 -23.48 -8.13 24.76
N LEU A 370 -22.17 -8.24 24.94
CA LEU A 370 -21.34 -9.33 24.41
C LEU A 370 -21.96 -10.67 24.81
N THR A 371 -22.26 -11.51 23.82
CA THR A 371 -22.90 -12.80 24.07
C THR A 371 -21.88 -13.93 24.28
N GLY A 372 -22.29 -15.04 24.89
CA GLY A 372 -21.40 -16.19 25.12
C GLY A 372 -20.97 -16.90 23.84
N SER A 373 -21.78 -16.89 22.79
CA SER A 373 -21.38 -17.37 21.46
C SER A 373 -20.33 -16.47 20.84
N GLU A 374 -20.51 -15.14 20.90
CA GLU A 374 -19.54 -14.17 20.38
C GLU A 374 -18.22 -14.21 21.13
N LEU A 375 -18.23 -14.28 22.47
CA LEU A 375 -17.02 -14.47 23.28
C LEU A 375 -16.24 -15.70 22.82
N SER A 376 -16.92 -16.84 22.70
CA SER A 376 -16.28 -18.11 22.32
C SER A 376 -15.74 -18.06 20.88
N GLN A 377 -16.51 -17.46 19.97
CA GLN A 377 -16.12 -17.31 18.57
C GLN A 377 -14.89 -16.41 18.42
N ILE A 378 -14.86 -15.25 19.10
CA ILE A 378 -13.74 -14.31 19.05
C ILE A 378 -12.47 -14.97 19.61
N LEU A 379 -12.57 -15.66 20.75
CA LEU A 379 -11.44 -16.33 21.38
C LEU A 379 -10.90 -17.49 20.54
N PHE A 380 -11.78 -18.24 19.90
CA PHE A 380 -11.39 -19.32 19.01
C PHE A 380 -10.76 -18.78 17.71
N ASP A 381 -11.42 -17.86 17.02
CA ASP A 381 -10.97 -17.37 15.71
C ASP A 381 -9.67 -16.58 15.80
N ALA A 382 -9.46 -15.81 16.88
CA ALA A 382 -8.30 -14.95 17.01
C ALA A 382 -7.11 -15.60 17.72
N PHE A 383 -7.35 -16.57 18.61
CA PHE A 383 -6.31 -17.11 19.50
C PHE A 383 -6.31 -18.64 19.61
N GLY A 384 -7.22 -19.35 18.94
CA GLY A 384 -7.36 -20.80 19.09
C GLY A 384 -7.81 -21.25 20.48
N ILE A 385 -8.37 -20.34 21.30
CA ILE A 385 -8.74 -20.63 22.68
C ILE A 385 -10.11 -21.30 22.72
N HIS A 386 -10.11 -22.57 23.09
CA HIS A 386 -11.33 -23.36 23.25
C HIS A 386 -11.92 -23.24 24.66
N ILE A 387 -13.25 -23.23 24.73
CA ILE A 387 -13.98 -23.40 25.99
C ILE A 387 -13.73 -24.81 26.55
N LYS A 388 -13.56 -24.93 27.86
CA LYS A 388 -13.29 -26.20 28.54
C LYS A 388 -14.32 -26.48 29.62
N ASN A 389 -14.48 -27.76 29.95
CA ASN A 389 -15.13 -28.16 31.19
C ASN A 389 -14.22 -27.81 32.37
N ILE A 390 -14.67 -26.89 33.21
CA ILE A 390 -13.98 -26.49 34.43
C ILE A 390 -14.74 -27.02 35.65
N TRP A 391 -13.98 -27.39 36.68
CA TRP A 391 -14.51 -27.80 37.97
C TRP A 391 -14.19 -26.75 39.03
N PRO A 392 -15.15 -26.43 39.92
CA PRO A 392 -14.91 -25.50 41.03
C PRO A 392 -13.83 -26.04 41.98
N ARG A 393 -13.14 -25.12 42.66
CA ARG A 393 -12.17 -25.42 43.72
C ARG A 393 -12.59 -24.71 45.00
N PRO A 394 -12.73 -25.41 46.15
CA PRO A 394 -12.57 -26.86 46.33
C PRO A 394 -13.70 -27.68 45.67
N ARG A 395 -13.37 -28.89 45.22
CA ARG A 395 -14.36 -29.81 44.63
C ARG A 395 -15.10 -30.53 45.75
N GLN A 396 -16.42 -30.41 45.76
CA GLN A 396 -17.30 -31.15 46.66
C GLN A 396 -18.00 -32.30 45.89
N PRO A 397 -18.52 -33.33 46.59
CA PRO A 397 -19.24 -34.43 45.94
C PRO A 397 -20.45 -33.97 45.11
N THR A 398 -21.07 -32.84 45.49
CA THR A 398 -22.21 -32.23 44.79
C THR A 398 -21.81 -31.23 43.71
N SER A 399 -20.52 -30.96 43.53
CA SER A 399 -20.05 -30.01 42.52
C SER A 399 -20.35 -30.54 41.12
N THR A 400 -20.82 -29.67 40.25
CA THR A 400 -20.98 -29.94 38.82
C THR A 400 -19.92 -29.19 38.01
N SER A 401 -19.56 -29.73 36.84
CA SER A 401 -18.69 -29.01 35.90
C SER A 401 -19.46 -27.90 35.20
N ALA A 402 -18.78 -26.80 34.90
CA ALA A 402 -19.31 -25.72 34.07
C ALA A 402 -18.44 -25.52 32.82
N GLN A 403 -19.01 -24.94 31.78
CA GLN A 403 -18.27 -24.49 30.61
C GLN A 403 -17.56 -23.15 30.94
N GLY A 404 -16.25 -23.10 30.75
CA GLY A 404 -15.45 -21.93 31.13
C GLY A 404 -14.02 -21.99 30.61
N TYR A 405 -13.18 -21.15 31.19
CA TYR A 405 -11.79 -20.98 30.78
C TYR A 405 -10.85 -21.06 31.98
N TYR A 406 -9.63 -21.53 31.75
CA TYR A 406 -8.53 -21.43 32.70
C TYR A 406 -7.68 -20.20 32.38
N ARG A 407 -7.11 -19.58 33.41
CA ARG A 407 -6.21 -18.43 33.29
C ARG A 407 -5.05 -18.69 32.34
N SER A 408 -4.44 -19.88 32.43
CA SER A 408 -3.29 -20.28 31.62
C SER A 408 -3.57 -20.25 30.11
N GLN A 409 -4.84 -20.47 29.70
CA GLN A 409 -5.23 -20.40 28.28
C GLN A 409 -5.03 -18.99 27.69
N PHE A 410 -5.03 -17.97 28.53
CA PHE A 410 -4.83 -16.58 28.13
C PHE A 410 -3.37 -16.13 28.26
N GLU A 411 -2.48 -16.98 28.78
CA GLU A 411 -1.05 -16.69 28.97
C GLU A 411 -0.19 -17.30 27.85
N GLU A 412 -0.60 -18.44 27.25
CA GLU A 412 0.15 -19.18 26.21
C GLU A 412 -0.05 -18.71 24.74
N GLY A 413 -0.92 -17.74 24.48
CA GLY A 413 -1.45 -17.49 23.12
C GLY A 413 -0.69 -16.54 22.18
N LEU A 414 0.65 -16.59 22.09
CA LEU A 414 1.41 -15.82 21.06
C LEU A 414 2.43 -16.63 20.25
N GLU A 415 2.64 -17.93 20.53
CA GLU A 415 3.73 -18.72 19.92
C GLU A 415 3.31 -19.67 18.78
N SER A 416 2.03 -19.81 18.42
CA SER A 416 1.59 -20.92 17.54
C SER A 416 1.17 -20.56 16.11
N ASP A 417 1.62 -19.44 15.53
CA ASP A 417 1.40 -19.12 14.10
C ASP A 417 2.71 -19.23 13.28
N VAL A 418 3.47 -20.29 13.54
CA VAL A 418 4.51 -20.80 12.63
C VAL A 418 4.01 -22.14 12.07
N ASP A 419 3.05 -22.10 11.13
CA ASP A 419 3.10 -22.86 9.87
C ASP A 419 1.82 -22.64 9.06
N ASP A 420 1.92 -21.77 8.04
CA ASP A 420 0.89 -21.61 7.02
C ASP A 420 1.14 -22.66 5.93
N SER A 421 0.97 -23.95 6.28
CA SER A 421 1.11 -25.08 5.35
C SER A 421 0.01 -26.14 5.47
N ASN A 422 -1.13 -25.82 6.09
CA ASN A 422 -2.28 -26.74 6.09
C ASN A 422 -3.12 -26.58 4.81
N THR A 423 -2.54 -27.05 3.71
CA THR A 423 -3.28 -27.49 2.53
C THR A 423 -4.23 -28.61 2.98
N LYS A 424 -5.54 -28.35 2.96
CA LYS A 424 -6.54 -29.42 3.11
C LYS A 424 -6.26 -30.49 2.04
N PRO A 425 -6.14 -31.79 2.37
CA PRO A 425 -6.07 -32.80 1.34
C PRO A 425 -7.41 -32.85 0.63
N SER A 426 -7.43 -32.46 -0.64
CA SER A 426 -8.55 -32.67 -1.54
C SER A 426 -8.89 -34.16 -1.57
N LYS A 427 -10.18 -34.49 -1.40
CA LYS A 427 -10.71 -35.84 -1.60
C LYS A 427 -10.26 -36.35 -2.98
N VAL A 428 -9.34 -37.32 -2.98
CA VAL A 428 -9.00 -38.09 -4.17
C VAL A 428 -10.21 -38.99 -4.47
N ILE A 429 -10.94 -38.67 -5.53
CA ILE A 429 -11.89 -39.58 -6.16
C ILE A 429 -11.04 -40.66 -6.83
N GLY A 430 -11.05 -41.87 -6.27
CA GLY A 430 -10.38 -43.02 -6.86
C GLY A 430 -11.09 -43.45 -8.14
N LEU A 431 -10.42 -43.29 -9.28
CA LEU A 431 -10.81 -43.96 -10.53
C LEU A 431 -10.36 -45.42 -10.47
N PRO A 432 -11.20 -46.38 -10.92
CA PRO A 432 -10.82 -47.79 -10.96
C PRO A 432 -9.74 -48.01 -12.02
N ARG A 433 -8.70 -48.76 -11.66
CA ARG A 433 -7.64 -49.18 -12.59
C ARG A 433 -8.07 -50.43 -13.38
N PRO A 434 -7.57 -50.58 -14.62
CA PRO A 434 -8.03 -51.56 -15.61
C PRO A 434 -7.79 -53.02 -15.22
#